data_AF-A0A3N5E600-F1
#
_entry.id   AF-A0A3N5E600-F1
#
_cell.length_a   1.000
_cell.length_b   1.000
_cell.length_c   1.000
_cell.angle_alpha   90.00
_cell.angle_beta   90.00
_cell.angle_gamma   90.00
#
_symmetry.space_group_name_H-M   'P 1'
#
loop_
_entity.id
_entity.type
_entity.pdbx_description
1 polymer ?
#
loop_
_entity_poly.entity_id
_entity_poly.type
_entity_poly.pdbx_seq_one_letter_code
_entity_poly.pdbx_strand_id
1 'polypeptide(L)'
;MAILFGRRRSREQILSHVGDLLQVAGMRTLELQDGLEKGVRIADVRTGSGLRFQVSLDRGTDISMAEYKGIPLAFRSPNGDVHPHRFEPQGHGWLRGFPGGLMTGCGMTHVGSPCVDEGEALGQHGRLAVLPAAAVRRASRWEGD
;
A
#
# COMPACT_ATOMS: atom_id res chain seq x y z
N MET A 1 20.79 11.45 -13.68
CA MET A 1 20.34 12.82 -13.40
C MET A 1 18.89 12.64 -13.03
N ALA A 2 18.39 13.27 -11.98
CA ALA A 2 17.00 13.15 -11.61
C ALA A 2 16.18 14.33 -12.14
N ILE A 3 14.92 14.08 -12.52
CA ILE A 3 13.95 15.17 -12.74
C ILE A 3 13.24 15.43 -11.41
N LEU A 4 13.54 16.58 -10.82
CA LEU A 4 12.98 17.02 -9.54
C LEU A 4 12.35 18.41 -9.75
N PHE A 5 11.07 18.53 -9.44
CA PHE A 5 10.29 19.77 -9.64
C PHE A 5 10.40 20.35 -11.07
N GLY A 6 10.36 19.48 -12.08
CA GLY A 6 10.45 19.87 -13.50
C GLY A 6 11.85 20.29 -13.97
N ARG A 7 12.88 20.13 -13.14
CA ARG A 7 14.27 20.46 -13.50
C ARG A 7 15.15 19.22 -13.44
N ARG A 8 16.10 19.14 -14.37
CA ARG A 8 17.14 18.11 -14.33
C ARG A 8 18.20 18.51 -13.30
N ARG A 9 18.47 17.65 -12.32
CA ARG A 9 19.44 17.88 -11.23
C ARG A 9 20.39 16.69 -11.12
N SER A 10 21.67 16.95 -10.84
CA SER A 10 22.62 15.91 -10.45
C SER A 10 22.41 15.51 -8.99
N ARG A 11 23.08 14.43 -8.59
CA ARG A 11 23.14 14.00 -7.20
C ARG A 11 23.66 15.09 -6.27
N GLU A 12 24.80 15.68 -6.61
CA GLU A 12 25.47 16.72 -5.83
C GLU A 12 24.56 17.92 -5.65
N GLN A 13 23.86 18.34 -6.72
CA GLN A 13 22.92 19.46 -6.67
C GLN A 13 21.71 19.18 -5.78
N ILE A 14 21.24 17.94 -5.71
CA ILE A 14 20.14 17.57 -4.81
C ILE A 14 20.66 17.58 -3.37
N LEU A 15 21.78 16.90 -3.12
CA LEU A 15 22.36 16.77 -1.79
C LEU A 15 22.87 18.10 -1.22
N SER A 16 23.21 19.08 -2.05
CA SER A 16 23.55 20.44 -1.58
C SER A 16 22.35 21.23 -1.06
N HIS A 17 21.12 20.76 -1.28
CA HIS A 17 19.89 21.46 -0.91
C HIS A 17 19.03 20.70 0.11
N VAL A 18 19.35 19.45 0.42
CA VAL A 18 18.57 18.61 1.35
C VAL A 18 19.48 18.02 2.41
N GLY A 19 19.06 18.08 3.68
CA GLY A 19 19.75 17.40 4.77
C GLY A 19 19.45 15.89 4.82
N ASP A 20 18.30 15.49 4.29
CA ASP A 20 17.84 14.11 4.20
C ASP A 20 17.12 13.91 2.85
N LEU A 21 17.43 12.82 2.13
CA LEU A 21 16.74 12.49 0.89
C LEU A 21 15.23 12.27 1.09
N LEU A 22 14.78 11.85 2.28
CA LEU A 22 13.36 11.74 2.62
C LEU A 22 12.57 13.04 2.42
N GLN A 23 13.25 14.19 2.39
CA GLN A 23 12.65 15.47 2.02
C GLN A 23 12.05 15.43 0.61
N VAL A 24 12.68 14.72 -0.33
CA VAL A 24 12.32 14.72 -1.76
C VAL A 24 11.96 13.34 -2.32
N ALA A 25 12.55 12.25 -1.82
CA ALA A 25 12.31 10.89 -2.29
C ALA A 25 12.67 9.86 -1.21
N GLY A 26 11.89 8.80 -1.10
CA GLY A 26 12.20 7.69 -0.21
C GLY A 26 10.96 7.08 0.42
N MET A 27 11.18 6.36 1.52
CA MET A 27 10.12 5.59 2.15
C MET A 27 10.30 5.44 3.66
N ARG A 28 9.18 5.43 4.37
CA ARG A 28 9.11 5.21 5.82
C ARG A 28 8.13 4.11 6.13
N THR A 29 8.37 3.37 7.21
CA THR A 29 7.37 2.46 7.78
C THR A 29 6.64 3.21 8.87
N LEU A 30 5.32 3.13 8.85
CA LEU A 30 4.40 3.72 9.82
C LEU A 30 3.55 2.59 10.40
N GLU A 31 3.03 2.80 11.60
CA GLU A 31 1.97 1.96 12.17
C GLU A 31 0.76 2.85 12.46
N LEU A 32 -0.38 2.49 11.90
CA LEU A 32 -1.64 3.21 12.12
C LEU A 32 -2.10 2.99 13.56
N GLN A 33 -2.61 4.03 14.22
CA GLN A 33 -2.80 4.04 15.67
C GLN A 33 -4.27 4.04 16.12
N ASP A 34 -5.22 4.20 15.21
CA ASP A 34 -6.62 4.46 15.56
C ASP A 34 -7.63 3.58 14.81
N GLY A 35 -8.81 3.42 15.42
CA GLY A 35 -9.97 2.77 14.83
C GLY A 35 -9.72 1.33 14.39
N LEU A 36 -10.35 0.96 13.28
CA LEU A 36 -10.22 -0.37 12.68
C LEU A 36 -8.84 -0.61 12.05
N GLU A 37 -8.09 0.46 11.77
CA GLU A 37 -6.77 0.41 11.14
C GLU A 37 -5.64 0.24 12.17
N LYS A 38 -5.93 0.37 13.46
CA LYS A 38 -4.93 0.29 14.54
C LYS A 38 -4.07 -0.98 14.45
N GLY A 39 -2.76 -0.79 14.45
CA GLY A 39 -1.74 -1.84 14.37
C GLY A 39 -1.31 -2.18 12.94
N VAL A 40 -1.99 -1.66 11.90
CA VAL A 40 -1.60 -1.91 10.51
C VAL A 40 -0.36 -1.13 10.15
N ARG A 41 0.63 -1.83 9.61
CA ARG A 41 1.90 -1.30 9.14
C ARG A 41 1.78 -0.83 7.68
N ILE A 42 2.22 0.39 7.42
CA ILE A 42 2.22 1.02 6.10
C ILE A 42 3.66 1.34 5.70
N ALA A 43 4.05 1.06 4.46
CA ALA A 43 5.21 1.71 3.84
C ALA A 43 4.73 2.94 3.04
N ASP A 44 4.99 4.14 3.55
CA ASP A 44 4.68 5.42 2.90
C ASP A 44 5.84 5.78 1.96
N VAL A 45 5.57 5.75 0.66
CA VAL A 45 6.56 5.94 -0.40
C VAL A 45 6.29 7.26 -1.13
N ARG A 46 7.34 8.05 -1.34
CA ARG A 46 7.31 9.25 -2.18
C ARG A 46 8.41 9.20 -3.23
N THR A 47 8.07 9.61 -4.45
CA THR A 47 9.02 9.84 -5.52
C THR A 47 9.25 11.33 -5.69
N GLY A 48 10.49 11.73 -5.98
CA GLY A 48 10.81 13.14 -6.27
C GLY A 48 10.10 13.71 -7.50
N SER A 49 9.54 12.85 -8.35
CA SER A 49 8.75 13.24 -9.52
C SER A 49 7.25 13.48 -9.22
N GLY A 50 6.81 13.26 -7.98
CA GLY A 50 5.47 13.59 -7.51
C GLY A 50 4.50 12.41 -7.37
N LEU A 51 4.92 11.17 -7.65
CA LEU A 51 4.13 9.99 -7.29
C LEU A 51 4.31 9.72 -5.80
N ARG A 52 3.21 9.53 -5.07
CA ARG A 52 3.23 9.07 -3.68
C ARG A 52 2.21 7.94 -3.53
N PHE A 53 2.57 6.91 -2.79
CA PHE A 53 1.69 5.79 -2.54
C PHE A 53 2.00 5.11 -1.21
N GLN A 54 1.02 4.37 -0.71
CA GLN A 54 1.11 3.64 0.55
C GLN A 54 0.92 2.15 0.29
N VAL A 55 1.89 1.36 0.73
CA VAL A 55 1.82 -0.11 0.68
C VAL A 55 1.37 -0.61 2.05
N SER A 56 0.25 -1.33 2.09
CA SER A 56 -0.32 -1.90 3.29
C SER A 56 0.35 -3.24 3.59
N LEU A 57 1.37 -3.20 4.45
CA LEU A 57 2.25 -4.35 4.71
C LEU A 57 1.51 -5.50 5.39
N ASP A 58 0.42 -5.21 6.11
CA ASP A 58 -0.37 -6.23 6.78
C ASP A 58 -1.55 -6.76 5.93
N ARG A 59 -1.72 -6.24 4.72
CA ARG A 59 -2.85 -6.53 3.84
C ARG A 59 -2.39 -6.95 2.45
N GLY A 60 -1.64 -8.04 2.36
CA GLY A 60 -1.20 -8.60 1.08
C GLY A 60 -0.22 -7.72 0.29
N THR A 61 0.38 -6.70 0.93
CA THR A 61 1.20 -5.66 0.27
C THR A 61 0.43 -4.87 -0.79
N ASP A 62 -0.86 -4.70 -0.58
CA ASP A 62 -1.76 -3.90 -1.42
C ASP A 62 -1.38 -2.42 -1.41
N ILE A 63 -1.78 -1.69 -2.46
CA ILE A 63 -1.56 -0.24 -2.55
C ILE A 63 -2.88 0.46 -2.22
N SER A 64 -3.08 0.80 -0.94
CA SER A 64 -4.34 1.33 -0.43
C SER A 64 -4.55 2.83 -0.72
N MET A 65 -3.48 3.57 -1.01
CA MET A 65 -3.52 4.97 -1.39
C MET A 65 -2.46 5.26 -2.45
N ALA A 66 -2.81 6.06 -3.46
CA ALA A 66 -1.87 6.58 -4.44
C ALA A 66 -2.32 7.95 -4.94
N GLU A 67 -1.36 8.85 -5.11
CA GLU A 67 -1.56 10.19 -5.65
C GLU A 67 -0.41 10.58 -6.59
N TYR A 68 -0.71 11.40 -7.57
CA TYR A 68 0.29 12.05 -8.40
C TYR A 68 0.15 13.57 -8.29
N LYS A 69 1.19 14.22 -7.75
CA LYS A 69 1.21 15.67 -7.49
C LYS A 69 0.01 16.13 -6.66
N GLY A 70 -0.40 15.32 -5.68
CA GLY A 70 -1.56 15.57 -4.81
C GLY A 70 -2.92 15.23 -5.43
N ILE A 71 -2.96 14.74 -6.67
CA ILE A 71 -4.18 14.28 -7.33
C ILE A 71 -4.39 12.81 -7.01
N PRO A 72 -5.51 12.42 -6.36
CA PRO A 72 -5.79 11.01 -6.07
C PRO A 72 -5.88 10.16 -7.34
N LEU A 73 -5.28 8.97 -7.31
CA LEU A 73 -5.28 8.01 -8.41
C LEU A 73 -6.17 6.80 -8.17
N ALA A 74 -6.78 6.70 -6.99
CA ALA A 74 -7.51 5.52 -6.57
C ALA A 74 -8.75 5.87 -5.73
N PHE A 75 -9.76 5.01 -5.82
CA PHE A 75 -10.89 5.02 -4.90
C PHE A 75 -10.42 4.64 -3.49
N ARG A 76 -11.00 5.26 -2.46
CA ARG A 76 -10.78 4.92 -1.06
C ARG A 76 -12.13 4.72 -0.39
N SER A 77 -12.34 3.54 0.18
CA SER A 77 -13.57 3.22 0.91
C SER A 77 -13.56 3.84 2.32
N PRO A 78 -14.72 3.96 2.98
CA PRO A 78 -14.80 4.43 4.37
C PRO A 78 -14.24 3.42 5.38
N ASN A 79 -13.90 2.19 4.97
CA ASN A 79 -13.47 1.14 5.89
C ASN A 79 -12.08 1.39 6.46
N GLY A 80 -11.17 1.98 5.67
CA GLY A 80 -9.77 1.98 6.06
C GLY A 80 -8.99 0.77 5.59
N ASP A 81 -7.69 0.83 5.83
CA ASP A 81 -6.75 -0.28 5.94
C ASP A 81 -7.07 -1.10 7.21
N VAL A 82 -8.22 -1.78 7.21
CA VAL A 82 -8.70 -2.53 8.39
C VAL A 82 -7.68 -3.57 8.85
N HIS A 83 -7.48 -3.71 10.15
CA HIS A 83 -6.56 -4.70 10.71
C HIS A 83 -6.98 -6.14 10.33
N PRO A 84 -6.07 -7.02 9.87
CA PRO A 84 -6.40 -8.38 9.42
C PRO A 84 -7.17 -9.24 10.44
N HIS A 85 -6.98 -9.01 11.73
CA HIS A 85 -7.74 -9.71 12.79
C HIS A 85 -9.25 -9.41 12.78
N ARG A 86 -9.71 -8.45 11.97
CA ARG A 86 -11.14 -8.14 11.75
C ARG A 86 -11.70 -8.81 10.49
N PHE A 87 -10.96 -9.73 9.88
CA PHE A 87 -11.39 -10.41 8.67
C PHE A 87 -12.63 -11.30 8.91
N GLU A 88 -13.63 -11.15 8.06
CA GLU A 88 -14.84 -11.98 8.01
C GLU A 88 -14.79 -12.87 6.76
N PRO A 89 -14.49 -14.17 6.89
CA PRO A 89 -14.30 -15.05 5.73
C PRO A 89 -15.60 -15.51 5.08
N GLN A 90 -16.76 -15.35 5.70
CA GLN A 90 -18.02 -15.86 5.18
C GLN A 90 -18.70 -14.88 4.23
N GLY A 91 -19.25 -15.39 3.13
CA GLY A 91 -20.06 -14.59 2.22
C GLY A 91 -19.31 -13.32 1.77
N HIS A 92 -20.01 -12.19 1.83
CA HIS A 92 -19.49 -10.87 1.47
C HIS A 92 -18.71 -10.18 2.61
N GLY A 93 -18.36 -10.89 3.69
CA GLY A 93 -17.64 -10.33 4.84
C GLY A 93 -16.33 -9.62 4.48
N TRP A 94 -15.66 -10.08 3.41
CA TRP A 94 -14.47 -9.46 2.84
C TRP A 94 -14.66 -7.94 2.57
N LEU A 95 -15.85 -7.52 2.13
CA LEU A 95 -16.15 -6.11 1.81
C LEU A 95 -16.10 -5.19 3.03
N ARG A 96 -16.21 -5.71 4.26
CA ARG A 96 -16.05 -4.89 5.48
C ARG A 96 -14.60 -4.47 5.74
N GLY A 97 -13.66 -5.20 5.18
CA GLY A 97 -12.23 -4.90 5.26
C GLY A 97 -11.66 -4.27 4.00
N PHE A 98 -12.45 -4.11 2.93
CA PHE A 98 -11.95 -3.67 1.63
C PHE A 98 -11.63 -2.16 1.62
N PRO A 99 -10.36 -1.73 1.48
CA PRO A 99 -10.01 -0.31 1.46
C PRO A 99 -10.28 0.35 0.10
N GLY A 100 -10.52 -0.42 -0.96
CA GLY A 100 -10.26 0.06 -2.32
C GLY A 100 -8.77 0.16 -2.57
N GLY A 101 -8.32 1.27 -3.11
CA GLY A 101 -6.92 1.54 -3.41
C GLY A 101 -6.59 1.37 -4.88
N LEU A 102 -5.31 1.61 -5.20
CA LEU A 102 -4.79 1.45 -6.55
C LEU A 102 -4.67 -0.04 -6.92
N MET A 103 -4.41 -0.88 -5.91
CA MET A 103 -4.29 -2.32 -6.09
C MET A 103 -4.76 -3.04 -4.82
N THR A 104 -5.60 -4.06 -5.00
CA THR A 104 -6.03 -4.98 -3.94
C THR A 104 -5.90 -6.42 -4.45
N GLY A 105 -5.08 -7.21 -3.79
CA GLY A 105 -4.86 -8.60 -4.09
C GLY A 105 -6.08 -9.46 -3.71
N CYS A 106 -6.53 -10.27 -4.66
CA CYS A 106 -7.54 -11.31 -4.41
C CYS A 106 -6.90 -12.69 -4.61
N GLY A 107 -7.32 -13.70 -3.85
CA GLY A 107 -6.74 -15.05 -3.92
C GLY A 107 -6.21 -15.58 -2.58
N MET A 108 -5.29 -16.53 -2.55
CA MET A 108 -4.60 -17.17 -3.70
C MET A 108 -5.27 -18.44 -4.19
N THR A 109 -6.03 -19.12 -3.34
CA THR A 109 -6.64 -20.43 -3.66
C THR A 109 -7.95 -20.28 -4.43
N HIS A 110 -8.72 -19.22 -4.16
CA HIS A 110 -9.94 -18.89 -4.88
C HIS A 110 -10.12 -17.36 -4.97
N VAL A 111 -10.89 -16.92 -5.97
CA VAL A 111 -11.24 -15.51 -6.18
C VAL A 111 -12.63 -15.42 -6.79
N GLY A 112 -13.36 -14.35 -6.45
CA GLY A 112 -14.66 -14.05 -7.03
C GLY A 112 -15.72 -13.86 -5.95
N SER A 113 -16.99 -13.92 -6.37
CA SER A 113 -18.14 -13.91 -5.48
C SER A 113 -18.11 -15.13 -4.55
N PRO A 114 -18.72 -15.03 -3.35
CA PRO A 114 -18.88 -16.18 -2.46
C PRO A 114 -19.64 -17.31 -3.15
N CYS A 115 -19.22 -18.54 -2.90
CA CYS A 115 -19.85 -19.73 -3.47
C CYS A 115 -19.71 -20.95 -2.56
N VAL A 116 -20.35 -22.05 -2.94
CA VAL A 116 -20.02 -23.38 -2.44
C VAL A 116 -19.32 -24.12 -3.56
N ASP A 117 -18.11 -24.60 -3.29
CA ASP A 117 -17.28 -25.36 -4.24
C ASP A 117 -16.95 -26.72 -3.62
N GLU A 118 -17.29 -27.81 -4.31
CA GLU A 118 -17.15 -29.19 -3.81
C GLU A 118 -17.69 -29.44 -2.38
N GLY A 119 -18.69 -28.66 -1.96
CA GLY A 119 -19.28 -28.74 -0.61
C GLY A 119 -18.62 -27.85 0.44
N GLU A 120 -17.54 -27.13 0.12
CA GLU A 120 -16.90 -26.11 0.96
C GLU A 120 -17.50 -24.72 0.69
N ALA A 121 -17.86 -23.99 1.74
CA ALA A 121 -18.31 -22.61 1.63
C ALA A 121 -17.10 -21.66 1.53
N LEU A 122 -16.93 -21.04 0.36
CA LEU A 122 -15.85 -20.11 0.06
C LEU A 122 -16.30 -18.65 0.14
N GLY A 123 -15.51 -17.84 0.84
CA GLY A 123 -15.72 -16.40 0.97
C GLY A 123 -15.41 -15.62 -0.30
N GLN A 124 -15.77 -14.34 -0.29
CA GLN A 124 -15.39 -13.43 -1.36
C GLN A 124 -13.87 -13.20 -1.42
N HIS A 125 -13.30 -13.29 -2.63
CA HIS A 125 -11.92 -12.88 -2.97
C HIS A 125 -10.76 -13.54 -2.20
N GLY A 126 -10.99 -14.62 -1.47
CA GLY A 126 -9.94 -15.33 -0.73
C GLY A 126 -9.38 -14.50 0.43
N ARG A 127 -8.12 -14.76 0.79
CA ARG A 127 -7.47 -14.21 1.98
C ARG A 127 -6.25 -13.34 1.72
N LEU A 128 -5.80 -13.18 0.46
CA LEU A 128 -4.56 -12.44 0.15
C LEU A 128 -4.56 -11.03 0.76
N ALA A 129 -5.64 -10.27 0.60
CA ALA A 129 -5.82 -8.92 1.14
C ALA A 129 -5.79 -8.82 2.68
N VAL A 130 -5.67 -9.93 3.41
CA VAL A 130 -5.57 -9.96 4.88
C VAL A 130 -4.35 -10.75 5.37
N LEU A 131 -3.37 -11.02 4.51
CA LEU A 131 -2.12 -11.68 4.92
C LEU A 131 -1.04 -10.65 5.28
N PRO A 132 -0.49 -10.70 6.50
CA PRO A 132 0.64 -9.86 6.85
C PRO A 132 1.94 -10.29 6.17
N ALA A 133 2.67 -9.33 5.62
CA ALA A 133 3.98 -9.57 5.06
C ALA A 133 5.01 -9.82 6.18
N ALA A 134 5.82 -10.86 5.97
CA ALA A 134 7.02 -11.15 6.75
C ALA A 134 8.28 -10.87 5.91
N ALA A 135 9.43 -10.71 6.58
CA ALA A 135 10.71 -10.43 5.92
C ALA A 135 10.69 -9.20 4.98
N VAL A 136 9.91 -8.17 5.34
CA VAL A 136 9.81 -6.93 4.56
C VAL A 136 11.15 -6.22 4.54
N ARG A 137 11.71 -6.02 3.34
CA ARG A 137 12.94 -5.25 3.13
C ARG A 137 12.63 -3.92 2.48
N ARG A 138 13.19 -2.86 3.06
CA ARG A 138 13.26 -1.53 2.46
C ARG A 138 14.69 -1.22 2.05
N ALA A 139 14.88 -0.68 0.85
CA ALA A 139 16.17 -0.18 0.41
C ALA A 139 16.00 1.08 -0.42
N SER A 140 16.89 2.04 -0.20
CA SER A 140 17.02 3.24 -1.02
C SER A 140 18.45 3.29 -1.51
N ARG A 141 18.63 3.40 -2.83
CA ARG A 141 19.94 3.53 -3.45
C ARG A 141 19.87 4.57 -4.55
N TRP A 142 21.01 5.16 -4.85
CA TRP A 142 21.18 5.98 -6.03
C TRP A 142 21.61 5.09 -7.20
N GLU A 143 21.09 5.34 -8.40
CA GLU A 143 21.51 4.67 -9.63
C GLU A 143 21.87 5.71 -10.69
N GLY A 144 23.12 5.67 -11.17
CA GLY A 144 23.67 6.64 -12.13
C GLY A 144 24.00 8.01 -11.51
N ASP A 145 24.21 9.02 -12.35
CA ASP A 145 24.47 10.43 -11.97
C ASP A 145 23.41 11.34 -12.52
#